data_AF-R9LNB4-F1
#
_entry.id   AF-R9LNB4-F1
#
_cell.length_a   1.000
_cell.length_b   1.000
_cell.length_c   1.000
_cell.angle_alpha   90.00
_cell.angle_beta   90.00
_cell.angle_gamma   90.00
#
_symmetry.space_group_name_H-M   'P 1'
#
loop_
_entity.id
_entity.type
_entity.pdbx_description
1 polymer ?
#
loop_
_entity_poly.entity_id
_entity_poly.type
_entity_poly.pdbx_seq_one_letter_code
_entity_poly.pdbx_strand_id
1 'polypeptide(L)'
;MRKATLYVVVKGNEQNAKEVQQHLKDIIQDPSFSPMREQASLNECIEFYVTWPIENNFKTIQEQLNNDWTGEEGDLDAYGFNTKMFDPCVYYLRLQYD
;
A
#
# COMPACT_ATOMS: atom_id res chain seq x y z
N MET A 1 11.29 17.81 3.27
CA MET A 1 10.00 17.39 2.69
C MET A 1 9.70 16.02 3.27
N ARG A 2 8.60 15.91 4.01
CA ARG A 2 8.18 14.65 4.66
C ARG A 2 7.73 13.66 3.59
N LYS A 3 7.92 12.36 3.83
CA LYS A 3 7.61 11.31 2.85
C LYS A 3 6.83 10.20 3.52
N ALA A 4 5.88 9.65 2.78
CA ALA A 4 5.19 8.44 3.17
C ALA A 4 5.77 7.25 2.42
N THR A 5 5.82 6.11 3.08
CA THR A 5 6.19 4.82 2.51
C THR A 5 5.07 3.83 2.77
N LEU A 6 4.54 3.22 1.72
CA LEU A 6 3.57 2.14 1.79
C LEU A 6 4.24 0.84 1.36
N TYR A 7 4.36 -0.10 2.28
CA TYR A 7 4.66 -1.48 1.95
C TYR A 7 3.35 -2.20 1.59
N VAL A 8 3.34 -2.86 0.43
CA VAL A 8 2.16 -3.50 -0.15
C VAL A 8 2.46 -4.96 -0.38
N VAL A 9 1.58 -5.83 0.12
CA VAL A 9 1.57 -7.26 -0.22
C VAL A 9 0.30 -7.56 -1.00
N VAL A 10 0.46 -8.09 -2.21
CA VAL A 10 -0.61 -8.45 -3.13
C VAL A 10 -0.70 -9.96 -3.20
N LYS A 11 -1.88 -10.54 -2.96
CA LYS A 11 -2.15 -11.95 -3.20
C LYS A 11 -2.31 -12.16 -4.71
N GLY A 12 -1.54 -13.09 -5.27
CA GLY A 12 -1.53 -13.43 -6.69
C GLY A 12 -0.14 -13.38 -7.28
N ASN A 13 -0.05 -12.92 -8.53
CA ASN A 13 1.19 -12.88 -9.30
C ASN A 13 1.56 -11.44 -9.71
N GLU A 14 2.62 -11.30 -10.51
CA GLU A 14 3.12 -10.00 -10.96
C GLU A 14 2.09 -9.19 -11.75
N GLN A 15 1.16 -9.83 -12.47
CA GLN A 15 0.10 -9.13 -13.20
C GLN A 15 -0.90 -8.48 -12.23
N ASN A 16 -1.30 -9.19 -11.17
CA ASN A 16 -2.12 -8.60 -10.10
C ASN A 16 -1.40 -7.43 -9.42
N ALA A 17 -0.10 -7.58 -9.14
CA ALA A 17 0.69 -6.50 -8.55
C ALA A 17 0.80 -5.26 -9.47
N LYS A 18 0.90 -5.43 -10.79
CA LYS A 18 0.86 -4.33 -11.76
C LYS A 18 -0.48 -3.60 -11.77
N GLU A 19 -1.59 -4.33 -11.66
CA GLU A 19 -2.93 -3.74 -11.54
C GLU A 19 -3.06 -2.93 -10.25
N VAL A 20 -2.59 -3.47 -9.12
CA VAL A 20 -2.53 -2.73 -7.85
C VAL A 20 -1.67 -1.48 -7.96
N GLN A 21 -0.49 -1.53 -8.62
CA GLN A 21 0.33 -0.34 -8.87
C GLN A 21 -0.41 0.70 -9.73
N GLN A 22 -1.27 0.27 -10.66
CA GLN A 22 -2.08 1.18 -11.47
C GLN A 22 -3.15 1.87 -10.63
N HIS A 23 -3.89 1.14 -9.78
CA HIS A 23 -4.85 1.75 -8.86
C HIS A 23 -4.17 2.70 -7.85
N LEU A 24 -2.96 2.39 -7.40
CA LEU A 24 -2.18 3.29 -6.55
C LEU A 24 -1.80 4.60 -7.26
N LYS A 25 -1.59 4.59 -8.58
CA LYS A 25 -1.36 5.83 -9.36
C LYS A 25 -2.60 6.71 -9.50
N ASP A 26 -3.79 6.13 -9.36
CA ASP A 26 -5.04 6.89 -9.39
C ASP A 26 -5.33 7.56 -8.02
N ILE A 27 -4.75 7.02 -6.94
CA ILE A 27 -4.92 7.50 -5.55
C ILE A 27 -3.78 8.44 -5.14
N ILE A 28 -2.53 8.08 -5.48
CA ILE A 28 -1.31 8.76 -5.03
C ILE A 28 -0.74 9.58 -6.18
N GLN A 29 -0.44 10.85 -5.90
CA GLN A 29 0.21 11.73 -6.86
C GLN A 29 1.73 11.47 -6.89
N ASP A 30 2.28 11.30 -8.10
CA ASP A 30 3.72 11.06 -8.36
C ASP A 30 4.37 9.94 -7.50
N PRO A 31 3.79 8.72 -7.48
CA PRO A 31 4.32 7.62 -6.69
C PRO A 31 5.60 7.03 -7.32
N SER A 32 6.57 6.72 -6.47
CA SER A 32 7.76 5.95 -6.84
C SER A 32 7.68 4.53 -6.27
N PHE A 33 7.86 3.53 -7.14
CA PHE A 33 7.71 2.11 -6.80
C PHE A 33 9.07 1.43 -6.72
N SER A 34 9.24 0.53 -5.74
CA SER A 34 10.34 -0.43 -5.77
C SER A 34 10.09 -1.54 -6.81
N PRO A 35 11.12 -2.34 -7.16
CA PRO A 35 10.89 -3.59 -7.87
C PRO A 35 9.92 -4.50 -7.11
N MET A 36 9.10 -5.23 -7.85
CA MET A 36 8.24 -6.30 -7.33
C MET A 36 9.07 -7.54 -7.00
N ARG A 37 8.72 -8.24 -5.93
CA ARG A 37 9.38 -9.48 -5.49
C ARG A 37 8.35 -10.46 -4.96
N GLU A 38 8.66 -11.74 -5.00
CA GLU A 38 7.88 -12.73 -4.25
C GLU A 38 8.01 -12.48 -2.75
N GLN A 39 6.90 -12.54 -2.04
CA GLN A 39 6.87 -12.37 -0.60
C GLN A 39 7.42 -13.64 0.06
N ALA A 40 8.52 -13.50 0.80
CA ALA A 40 9.32 -14.65 1.25
C ALA A 40 8.60 -15.63 2.22
N SER A 41 7.58 -15.17 2.92
CA SER A 41 6.86 -15.91 3.96
C SER A 41 5.42 -16.29 3.57
N LEU A 42 4.95 -15.90 2.39
CA LEU A 42 3.57 -16.07 1.93
C LEU A 42 3.55 -16.60 0.50
N ASN A 43 2.92 -17.75 0.32
CA ASN A 43 2.80 -18.36 -1.00
C ASN A 43 1.90 -17.51 -1.92
N GLU A 44 2.34 -17.37 -3.18
CA GLU A 44 1.62 -16.62 -4.22
C GLU A 44 1.28 -15.21 -3.75
N CYS A 45 2.25 -14.53 -3.18
CA CYS A 45 2.15 -13.11 -2.85
C CYS A 45 3.32 -12.37 -3.49
N ILE A 46 3.04 -11.18 -3.99
CA ILE A 46 4.05 -10.23 -4.48
C ILE A 46 4.12 -9.05 -3.50
N GLU A 47 5.33 -8.64 -3.14
CA GLU A 47 5.58 -7.48 -2.31
C GLU A 47 6.27 -6.36 -3.11
N PHE A 48 5.98 -5.12 -2.73
CA PHE A 48 6.70 -3.93 -3.19
C PHE A 48 6.48 -2.76 -2.22
N TYR A 49 7.28 -1.71 -2.39
CA TYR A 49 7.15 -0.44 -1.70
C TYR A 49 6.70 0.65 -2.65
N VAL A 50 5.92 1.59 -2.13
CA VAL A 50 5.56 2.85 -2.80
C VAL A 50 5.95 4.01 -1.91
N THR A 51 6.55 5.05 -2.48
CA THR A 51 6.93 6.27 -1.76
C THR A 51 6.39 7.50 -2.47
N TRP A 52 5.95 8.50 -1.69
CA TRP A 52 5.50 9.79 -2.22
C TRP A 52 5.71 10.91 -1.20
N PRO A 53 5.80 12.18 -1.64
CA PRO A 53 5.82 13.34 -0.75
C PRO A 53 4.51 13.48 0.04
N ILE A 54 4.61 13.84 1.31
CA ILE A 54 3.42 14.14 2.12
C ILE A 54 2.95 15.56 1.81
N GLU A 55 1.70 15.67 1.39
CA GLU A 55 1.01 16.92 1.11
C GLU A 55 -0.32 17.02 1.89
N ASN A 56 -1.08 18.10 1.69
CA ASN A 56 -2.33 18.37 2.42
C ASN A 56 -3.42 17.29 2.21
N ASN A 57 -3.31 16.45 1.18
CA ASN A 57 -4.24 15.38 0.87
C ASN A 57 -3.88 14.03 1.54
N PHE A 58 -2.84 13.98 2.37
CA PHE A 58 -2.35 12.72 2.96
C PHE A 58 -3.43 11.91 3.69
N LYS A 59 -4.25 12.57 4.51
CA LYS A 59 -5.35 11.89 5.22
C LYS A 59 -6.39 11.30 4.26
N THR A 60 -6.70 12.02 3.19
CA THR A 60 -7.60 11.53 2.13
C THR A 60 -7.02 10.30 1.43
N ILE A 61 -5.71 10.30 1.13
CA ILE A 61 -5.02 9.14 0.57
C ILE A 61 -5.10 7.95 1.53
N GLN A 62 -4.82 8.18 2.81
CA GLN A 62 -4.90 7.14 3.85
C GLN A 62 -6.29 6.49 3.93
N GLU A 63 -7.35 7.30 3.91
CA GLU A 63 -8.75 6.83 3.94
C GLU A 63 -9.16 6.11 2.64
N GLN A 64 -8.57 6.47 1.50
CA GLN A 64 -8.80 5.79 0.22
C GLN A 64 -8.11 4.43 0.16
N LEU A 65 -6.90 4.32 0.72
CA LEU A 65 -6.14 3.07 0.75
C LEU A 65 -6.83 2.00 1.61
N ASN A 66 -7.33 2.38 2.78
CA ASN A 66 -8.01 1.47 3.68
C ASN A 66 -8.90 2.22 4.68
N ASN A 67 -10.03 1.61 5.06
CA ASN A 67 -11.03 2.24 5.91
C ASN A 67 -10.80 2.09 7.42
N ASP A 68 -9.95 1.17 7.85
CA ASP A 68 -9.75 0.82 9.26
C ASP A 68 -8.28 0.44 9.51
N TRP A 69 -7.47 1.45 9.82
CA TRP A 69 -6.04 1.26 10.09
C TRP A 69 -5.81 0.96 11.57
N THR A 70 -4.90 0.04 11.85
CA THR A 70 -4.37 -0.24 13.18
C THR A 70 -2.93 0.28 13.30
N GLY A 71 -2.39 0.34 14.53
CA GLY A 71 -1.01 0.78 14.78
C GLY A 71 -0.89 2.13 15.47
N GLU A 72 0.34 2.66 15.48
CA GLU A 72 0.68 3.94 16.10
C GLU A 72 0.72 5.06 15.04
N GLU A 73 0.61 6.32 15.48
CA GLU A 73 0.76 7.44 14.55
C GLU A 73 2.15 7.40 13.89
N GLY A 74 2.18 7.43 12.54
CA GLY A 74 3.41 7.31 11.76
C GLY A 74 3.82 5.88 11.40
N ASP A 75 3.15 4.85 11.94
CA ASP A 75 3.36 3.44 11.59
C ASP A 75 2.05 2.65 11.73
N LEU A 76 1.30 2.63 10.62
CA LEU A 76 -0.03 2.04 10.54
C LEU A 76 -0.01 0.78 9.69
N ASP A 77 -0.88 -0.17 10.00
CA ASP A 77 -1.06 -1.37 9.20
C ASP A 77 -2.53 -1.78 9.04
N ALA A 78 -2.76 -2.63 8.04
CA ALA A 78 -4.08 -3.20 7.76
C ALA A 78 -3.94 -4.53 7.00
N TYR A 79 -4.85 -5.46 7.27
CA TYR A 79 -4.95 -6.73 6.57
C TYR A 79 -6.26 -6.80 5.76
N GLY A 80 -6.19 -7.32 4.54
CA GLY A 80 -7.35 -7.34 3.64
C GLY A 80 -8.49 -8.27 4.08
N PHE A 81 -8.28 -9.12 5.09
CA PHE A 81 -9.32 -10.07 5.56
C PHE A 81 -10.36 -9.43 6.49
N ASN A 82 -10.00 -8.35 7.19
CA ASN A 82 -10.87 -7.68 8.17
C ASN A 82 -11.22 -6.24 7.81
N THR A 83 -10.65 -5.69 6.73
CA THR A 83 -10.87 -4.30 6.32
C THR A 83 -11.29 -4.20 4.86
N LYS A 84 -11.73 -3.01 4.46
CA LYS A 84 -12.04 -2.66 3.07
C LYS A 84 -10.83 -1.94 2.47
N MET A 85 -10.05 -2.70 1.71
CA MET A 85 -8.92 -2.19 0.91
C MET A 85 -9.39 -1.48 -0.35
N PHE A 86 -8.54 -0.62 -0.90
CA PHE A 86 -8.73 0.01 -2.21
C PHE A 86 -8.76 -1.00 -3.38
N ASP A 87 -8.14 -2.17 -3.20
CA ASP A 87 -8.06 -3.23 -4.20
C ASP A 87 -8.27 -4.62 -3.55
N PRO A 88 -9.07 -5.52 -4.14
CA PRO A 88 -9.37 -6.82 -3.57
C PRO A 88 -8.19 -7.82 -3.54
N CYS A 89 -7.13 -7.59 -4.33
CA CYS A 89 -5.92 -8.41 -4.33
C CYS A 89 -4.94 -7.98 -3.23
N VAL A 90 -5.16 -6.85 -2.56
CA VAL A 90 -4.28 -6.40 -1.47
C VAL A 90 -4.51 -7.26 -0.23
N TYR A 91 -3.46 -7.99 0.15
CA TYR A 91 -3.44 -8.83 1.34
C TYR A 91 -3.06 -8.04 2.60
N TYR A 92 -2.06 -7.17 2.49
CA TYR A 92 -1.53 -6.41 3.62
C TYR A 92 -0.97 -5.06 3.18
N LEU A 93 -1.16 -4.05 4.02
CA LEU A 93 -0.56 -2.73 3.90
C LEU A 93 0.16 -2.36 5.20
N ARG A 94 1.31 -1.69 5.06
CA ARG A 94 1.94 -0.93 6.15
C ARG A 94 2.33 0.45 5.66
N LEU A 95 1.78 1.48 6.30
CA LEU A 95 2.00 2.89 5.99
C LEU A 95 2.89 3.52 7.05
N GLN A 96 4.06 4.00 6.64
CA GLN A 96 5.03 4.67 7.51
C GLN A 96 5.26 6.11 7.06
N TYR A 97 5.27 7.04 8.01
CA TYR A 97 5.48 8.47 7.76
C TYR A 97 5.98 9.22 9.00
N ASP A 98 6.73 10.29 8.77
CA ASP A 98 7.27 11.22 9.79
C ASP A 98 7.08 12.70 9.41
#